data_AF-A0A6G3YVN4-F1
#
_entry.id   AF-A0A6G3YVN4-F1
#
_cell.length_a   1.000
_cell.length_b   1.000
_cell.length_c   1.000
_cell.angle_alpha   90.00
_cell.angle_beta   90.00
_cell.angle_gamma   90.00
#
_symmetry.space_group_name_H-M   'P 1'
#
loop_
_entity.id
_entity.type
_entity.pdbx_description
1 polymer ?
#
loop_
_entity_poly.entity_id
_entity_poly.type
_entity_poly.pdbx_seq_one_letter_code
_entity_poly.pdbx_strand_id
1 'polypeptide(L)'
;MTTVILAVILLGVLWWWLKGRSRLPGQLFKVPNRRVRSHSAGIVPNHLMRELDRLTRDRRVSERLIERVEFNHPGRSRRWCVEKAIYDIQRDRRS
;
A
#
# COMPACT_ATOMS: atom_id res chain seq x y z
N MET A 1 -29.60 18.86 -5.73
CA MET A 1 -29.79 17.46 -6.17
C MET A 1 -28.65 16.98 -7.08
N THR A 2 -28.17 17.81 -8.00
CA THR A 2 -27.01 17.52 -8.88
C THR A 2 -25.71 17.21 -8.12
N THR A 3 -25.45 17.87 -6.99
CA THR A 3 -24.26 17.63 -6.16
C THR A 3 -24.22 16.24 -5.51
N VAL A 4 -25.38 15.69 -5.15
CA VAL A 4 -25.49 14.36 -4.53
C VAL A 4 -25.22 13.27 -5.56
N ILE A 5 -25.70 13.45 -6.80
CA ILE A 5 -25.48 12.51 -7.92
C ILE A 5 -23.99 12.47 -8.27
N LEU A 6 -23.30 13.62 -8.31
CA LEU A 6 -21.85 13.68 -8.56
C LEU A 6 -21.04 13.04 -7.42
N ALA A 7 -21.44 13.22 -6.16
CA ALA A 7 -20.77 12.62 -5.02
C ALA A 7 -20.86 11.08 -5.04
N VAL A 8 -22.02 10.52 -5.41
CA VAL A 8 -22.22 9.06 -5.49
C VAL A 8 -21.44 8.45 -6.66
N ILE A 9 -21.37 9.15 -7.80
CA ILE A 9 -20.57 8.70 -8.97
C ILE A 9 -19.07 8.73 -8.64
N LEU A 10 -18.58 9.79 -7.97
CA LEU A 10 -17.19 9.89 -7.53
C LEU A 10 -16.83 8.81 -6.50
N LEU A 11 -17.71 8.55 -5.53
CA LEU A 11 -17.52 7.48 -4.56
C LEU A 11 -17.52 6.10 -5.23
N GLY A 12 -18.39 5.87 -6.22
CA GLY A 12 -18.44 4.63 -7.00
C GLY A 12 -17.16 4.38 -7.83
N VAL A 13 -16.63 5.41 -8.49
CA VAL A 13 -15.36 5.32 -9.25
C VAL A 13 -14.15 5.16 -8.33
N LEU A 14 -14.15 5.86 -7.18
CA LEU A 14 -13.11 5.73 -6.16
C LEU A 14 -13.10 4.31 -5.56
N TRP A 15 -14.27 3.74 -5.28
CA TRP A 15 -14.42 2.39 -4.74
C TRP A 15 -14.11 1.31 -5.79
N TRP A 16 -14.46 1.53 -7.07
CA TRP A 16 -14.05 0.66 -8.18
C TRP A 16 -12.53 0.69 -8.38
N TRP A 17 -11.89 1.86 -8.31
CA TRP A 17 -10.42 1.99 -8.42
C TRP A 17 -9.70 1.32 -7.23
N LEU A 18 -10.29 1.36 -6.04
CA LEU A 18 -9.81 0.64 -4.85
C LEU A 18 -9.97 -0.88 -4.97
N LYS A 19 -11.04 -1.37 -5.62
CA LYS A 19 -11.34 -2.81 -5.77
C LYS A 19 -10.62 -3.46 -6.96
N GLY A 20 -10.41 -2.71 -8.06
CA GLY A 20 -9.89 -3.20 -9.34
C GLY A 20 -8.38 -3.43 -9.42
N ARG A 21 -7.58 -2.97 -8.44
CA ARG A 21 -6.11 -3.13 -8.45
C ARG A 21 -5.56 -4.32 -7.66
N SER A 22 -6.43 -5.23 -7.24
CA SER A 22 -6.02 -6.52 -6.64
C SER A 22 -5.26 -7.44 -7.61
N ARG A 23 -5.11 -7.05 -8.89
CA ARG A 23 -4.14 -7.67 -9.79
C ARG A 23 -2.88 -6.83 -9.79
N LEU A 24 -2.07 -6.95 -8.73
CA LEU A 24 -0.63 -6.74 -8.90
C LEU A 24 -0.21 -7.69 -10.04
N PRO A 25 0.37 -7.21 -11.14
CA PRO A 25 1.15 -8.09 -12.00
C PRO A 25 2.29 -8.59 -11.11
N GLY A 26 2.20 -9.85 -10.72
CA GLY A 26 3.15 -10.52 -9.84
C GLY A 26 4.50 -10.77 -10.53
N GLN A 27 5.20 -9.71 -10.90
CA GLN A 27 6.56 -9.78 -11.43
C GLN A 27 7.35 -8.55 -10.96
N LEU A 28 8.03 -8.68 -9.82
CA LEU A 28 9.48 -8.43 -9.69
C LEU A 28 10.03 -8.49 -8.26
N PHE A 29 9.33 -9.10 -7.29
CA PHE A 29 10.00 -9.56 -6.07
C PHE A 29 9.81 -11.06 -5.98
N LYS A 30 10.90 -11.80 -6.23
CA LYS A 30 10.97 -13.27 -6.16
C LYS A 30 10.74 -13.68 -4.71
N VAL A 31 9.49 -13.77 -4.29
CA VAL A 31 9.11 -14.36 -3.01
C VAL A 31 9.22 -15.88 -3.18
N PRO A 32 10.11 -16.57 -2.44
CA PRO A 32 10.10 -18.02 -2.45
C PRO A 32 8.76 -18.47 -1.87
N ASN A 33 8.00 -19.21 -2.68
CA ASN A 33 6.79 -19.89 -2.28
C ASN A 33 7.11 -20.85 -1.13
N ARG A 34 6.73 -20.51 0.10
CA ARG A 34 6.58 -21.51 1.16
C ARG A 34 5.42 -21.14 2.05
N ARG A 35 4.46 -22.05 2.08
CA ARG A 35 3.34 -22.13 3.01
C ARG A 35 3.90 -22.16 4.44
N VAL A 36 4.15 -20.99 5.00
CA VAL A 36 4.34 -20.80 6.43
C VAL A 36 3.46 -19.61 6.80
N ARG A 37 2.17 -19.91 7.03
CA ARG A 37 1.47 -19.23 8.12
C ARG A 37 2.37 -19.41 9.34
N SER A 38 2.61 -18.31 10.06
CA SER A 38 3.18 -18.22 11.42
C SER A 38 4.47 -17.39 11.51
N HIS A 39 4.37 -16.31 12.28
CA HIS A 39 5.41 -15.56 13.00
C HIS A 39 6.24 -14.45 12.32
N SER A 40 6.41 -14.36 11.00
CA SER A 40 7.24 -13.27 10.42
C SER A 40 6.47 -12.01 9.97
N ALA A 41 5.14 -12.00 10.09
CA ALA A 41 4.27 -10.93 9.61
C ALA A 41 4.56 -9.53 10.23
N GLY A 42 5.26 -9.47 11.37
CA GLY A 42 5.66 -8.22 12.00
C GLY A 42 7.03 -7.69 11.54
N ILE A 43 7.90 -8.53 10.97
CA ILE A 43 9.28 -8.12 10.65
C ILE A 43 9.28 -7.44 9.29
N VAL A 44 9.48 -6.13 9.30
CA VAL A 44 9.70 -5.32 8.11
C VAL A 44 11.19 -5.45 7.72
N PRO A 45 11.51 -5.97 6.53
CA PRO A 45 12.89 -5.97 6.03
C PRO A 45 13.48 -4.57 5.96
N ASN A 46 14.71 -4.38 6.45
CA ASN A 46 15.40 -3.08 6.46
C ASN A 46 15.50 -2.44 5.08
N HIS A 47 15.61 -3.23 4.00
CA HIS A 47 15.69 -2.70 2.64
C HIS A 47 14.39 -2.03 2.19
N LEU A 48 13.21 -2.51 2.62
CA LEU A 48 11.93 -1.89 2.28
C LEU A 48 11.76 -0.56 3.01
N MET A 49 12.13 -0.51 4.29
CA MET A 49 12.07 0.75 5.04
C MET A 49 13.03 1.79 4.43
N ARG A 50 14.27 1.39 4.09
CA ARG A 50 15.23 2.26 3.41
C ARG A 50 14.73 2.76 2.06
N GLU A 51 14.06 1.90 1.30
CA GLU A 51 13.47 2.30 0.02
C GLU A 51 12.35 3.32 0.22
N LEU A 52 11.49 3.11 1.22
CA LEU A 52 10.44 4.06 1.54
C LEU A 52 11.02 5.41 2.00
N ASP A 53 12.02 5.40 2.87
CA ASP A 53 12.74 6.60 3.32
C ASP A 53 13.42 7.33 2.16
N ARG A 54 13.96 6.60 1.18
CA ARG A 54 14.54 7.19 -0.04
C ARG A 54 13.47 7.85 -0.90
N LEU A 55 12.28 7.27 -0.96
CA LEU A 55 11.14 7.80 -1.72
C LEU A 55 10.47 8.99 -1.03
N THR A 56 10.44 9.03 0.29
CA THR A 56 9.86 10.17 1.04
C THR A 56 10.88 11.27 1.32
N ARG A 57 12.18 10.92 1.31
CA ARG A 57 13.31 11.74 1.80
C ARG A 57 13.21 12.11 3.29
N ASP A 58 12.21 11.58 4.01
CA ASP A 58 11.96 11.85 5.42
C ASP A 58 11.36 10.60 6.08
N ARG A 59 12.10 10.05 7.05
CA ARG A 59 11.70 8.87 7.80
C ARG A 59 10.39 9.06 8.58
N ARG A 60 10.13 10.27 9.08
CA ARG A 60 8.89 10.56 9.82
C ARG A 60 7.68 10.52 8.88
N VAL A 61 7.87 10.90 7.62
CA VAL A 61 6.83 10.80 6.59
C VAL A 61 6.59 9.35 6.20
N SER A 62 7.66 8.54 6.08
CA SER A 62 7.55 7.09 5.85
C SER A 62 6.72 6.39 6.93
N GLU A 63 7.01 6.67 8.21
CA GLU A 63 6.32 6.07 9.35
C GLU A 63 4.84 6.43 9.36
N ARG A 64 4.49 7.71 9.19
CA ARG A 64 3.09 8.16 9.08
C ARG A 64 2.35 7.52 7.90
N LEU A 65 3.04 7.30 6.79
CA LEU A 65 2.43 6.67 5.62
C LEU A 65 2.12 5.19 5.91
N ILE A 66 3.03 4.47 6.57
CA ILE A 66 2.79 3.09 6.99
C ILE A 66 1.61 3.03 7.97
N GLU A 67 1.58 3.91 8.98
CA GLU A 67 0.50 3.99 9.96
C GLU A 67 -0.86 4.26 9.30
N ARG A 68 -0.91 5.17 8.33
CA ARG A 68 -2.13 5.45 7.57
C ARG A 68 -2.60 4.26 6.75
N VAL A 69 -1.66 3.53 6.13
CA VAL A 69 -1.97 2.31 5.35
C VAL A 69 -2.45 1.19 6.28
N GLU A 70 -1.83 1.04 7.45
CA GLU A 70 -2.22 0.06 8.48
C GLU A 70 -3.60 0.34 9.04
N PHE A 71 -3.89 1.61 9.37
CA PHE A 71 -5.20 2.06 9.83
C PHE A 71 -6.31 1.76 8.82
N ASN A 72 -6.04 1.97 7.52
CA ASN A 72 -7.01 1.71 6.46
C ASN A 72 -7.17 0.22 6.12
N HIS A 73 -6.23 -0.62 6.54
CA HIS A 73 -6.19 -2.04 6.21
C HIS A 73 -5.99 -2.91 7.46
N PRO A 74 -6.95 -2.88 8.40
CA PRO A 74 -6.89 -3.71 9.60
C PRO A 74 -6.88 -5.20 9.20
N GLY A 75 -5.90 -5.93 9.72
CA GLY A 75 -5.69 -7.35 9.40
C GLY A 75 -4.64 -7.62 8.31
N ARG A 76 -3.99 -6.59 7.77
CA ARG A 76 -2.78 -6.76 6.94
C ARG A 76 -1.53 -6.68 7.81
N SER A 77 -0.47 -7.32 7.33
CA SER A 77 0.82 -7.31 8.01
C SER A 77 1.51 -5.96 7.83
N ARG A 78 2.30 -5.51 8.82
CA ARG A 78 3.06 -4.25 8.71
C ARG A 78 3.98 -4.23 7.49
N ARG A 79 4.56 -5.39 7.16
CA ARG A 79 5.32 -5.59 5.91
C ARG A 79 4.50 -5.24 4.67
N TRP A 80 3.28 -5.77 4.58
CA TRP A 80 2.37 -5.46 3.47
C TRP A 80 2.05 -3.96 3.42
N CYS A 81 1.87 -3.31 4.57
CA CYS A 81 1.64 -1.86 4.62
C CYS A 81 2.82 -1.04 4.07
N VAL A 82 4.06 -1.45 4.36
CA VAL A 82 5.27 -0.81 3.82
C VAL A 82 5.39 -1.03 2.32
N GLU A 83 5.19 -2.26 1.84
CA GLU A 83 5.20 -2.58 0.40
C GLU A 83 4.14 -1.75 -0.35
N LYS A 84 2.95 -1.60 0.25
CA LYS A 84 1.86 -0.80 -0.30
C LYS A 84 2.19 0.69 -0.34
N ALA A 85 2.77 1.23 0.73
CA ALA A 85 3.22 2.62 0.80
C ALA A 85 4.25 2.96 -0.30
N ILE A 86 5.23 2.08 -0.52
CA ILE A 86 6.23 2.21 -1.60
C ILE A 86 5.53 2.25 -2.96
N TYR A 87 4.62 1.31 -3.20
CA TYR A 87 3.87 1.23 -4.46
C TYR A 87 3.07 2.50 -4.73
N ASP A 88 2.38 3.04 -3.73
CA ASP A 88 1.56 4.23 -3.90
C ASP A 88 2.42 5.46 -4.27
N ILE A 89 3.57 5.68 -3.62
CA ILE A 89 4.50 6.77 -4.01
C ILE A 89 5.06 6.55 -5.42
N GLN A 90 5.52 5.33 -5.73
CA GLN A 90 6.07 5.03 -7.06
C GLN A 90 5.04 5.23 -8.17
N ARG A 91 3.77 4.91 -7.89
CA ARG A 91 2.68 5.16 -8.81
C ARG A 91 2.43 6.64 -9.00
N ASP A 92 2.35 7.40 -7.91
CA ASP A 92 2.06 8.83 -7.97
C ASP A 92 3.19 9.61 -8.67
N ARG A 93 4.43 9.09 -8.67
CA ARG A 93 5.56 9.63 -9.43
C ARG A 93 5.56 9.27 -10.93
N ARG A 94 4.74 8.30 -11.35
CA ARG A 94 4.63 7.85 -12.76
C ARG A 94 3.44 8.49 -13.48
N SER A 95 2.57 9.19 -12.76
CA SER A 95 1.48 10.02 -13.32
C SER A 95 1.95 11.46 -13.45
#